data_AF-D4LBG2-F1
#
_entry.id   AF-D4LBG2-F1
#
_cell.length_a   1.000
_cell.length_b   1.000
_cell.length_c   1.000
_cell.angle_alpha   90.00
_cell.angle_beta   90.00
_cell.angle_gamma   90.00
#
_symmetry.space_group_name_H-M   'P 1'
#
loop_
_entity.id
_entity.type
_entity.pdbx_description
1 polymer ?
#
loop_
_entity_poly.entity_id
_entity_poly.type
_entity_poly.pdbx_seq_one_letter_code
_entity_poly.pdbx_strand_id
1 'polypeptide(L)'
;MNQTEWITALRQALRGLPREDVERSVGFYEEAIQDRMEEGCTEEEAVAAIGTPRDIADQILAEIPLTKLVRKKVAPTRAFRPWEIILLILGAPLWLPLLLAAVSVFLAIYIALWSVILSLYAVDLSVAACGIAGIVGTFLYGYLSGGHIAGSLLFLGAGLLCSGIALFLVFGFNQAARGILLLSKQFMLCIKALFKKKEEAA
;
A
#
# COMPACT_ATOMS: atom_id res chain seq x y z
N MET A 1 -13.87 27.33 -43.15
CA MET A 1 -14.29 26.18 -42.33
C MET A 1 -15.79 26.11 -42.45
N ASN A 2 -16.32 24.96 -42.78
CA ASN A 2 -17.77 24.79 -42.91
C ASN A 2 -18.39 24.55 -41.52
N GLN A 3 -19.70 24.78 -41.38
CA GLN A 3 -20.44 24.62 -40.12
C GLN A 3 -20.17 23.25 -39.46
N THR A 4 -20.21 22.18 -40.25
CA THR A 4 -20.01 20.80 -39.78
C THR A 4 -18.61 20.56 -39.25
N GLU A 5 -17.59 21.14 -39.87
CA GLU A 5 -16.20 21.06 -39.42
C GLU A 5 -16.01 21.82 -38.10
N TRP A 6 -16.64 22.99 -37.97
CA TRP A 6 -16.59 23.81 -36.76
C TRP A 6 -17.22 23.11 -35.55
N ILE A 7 -18.42 22.53 -35.73
CA ILE A 7 -19.12 21.79 -34.69
C ILE A 7 -18.34 20.52 -34.29
N THR A 8 -17.73 19.84 -35.26
CA THR A 8 -16.89 18.66 -34.98
C THR A 8 -15.66 19.04 -34.17
N ALA A 9 -15.02 20.17 -34.49
CA ALA A 9 -13.89 20.70 -33.74
C ALA A 9 -14.28 21.13 -32.31
N LEU A 10 -15.43 21.78 -32.14
CA LEU A 10 -15.96 22.16 -30.82
C LEU A 10 -16.25 20.92 -29.95
N ARG A 11 -16.91 19.90 -30.53
CA ARG A 11 -17.16 18.63 -29.85
C ARG A 11 -15.86 17.92 -29.45
N GLN A 12 -14.82 18.03 -30.27
CA GLN A 12 -13.50 17.46 -29.95
C GLN A 12 -12.81 18.22 -28.80
N ALA A 13 -12.90 19.54 -28.77
CA ALA A 13 -12.36 20.36 -27.69
C ALA A 13 -13.10 20.14 -26.36
N LEU A 14 -14.41 19.88 -26.40
CA LEU A 14 -15.24 19.65 -25.21
C LEU A 14 -15.32 18.17 -24.74
N ARG A 15 -14.48 17.26 -25.27
CA ARG A 15 -14.50 15.82 -24.90
C ARG A 15 -14.31 15.53 -23.39
N GLY A 16 -13.84 16.50 -22.61
CA GLY A 16 -13.67 16.38 -21.16
C GLY A 16 -14.95 16.56 -20.33
N LEU A 17 -16.04 17.03 -20.94
CA LEU A 17 -17.29 17.36 -20.23
C LEU A 17 -18.34 16.22 -20.25
N PRO A 18 -19.38 16.28 -19.40
CA PRO A 18 -20.56 15.42 -19.51
C PRO A 18 -21.20 15.52 -20.90
N ARG A 19 -21.64 14.37 -21.48
CA ARG A 19 -22.26 14.32 -22.81
C ARG A 19 -23.44 15.29 -22.95
N GLU A 20 -24.26 15.40 -21.91
CA GLU A 20 -25.39 16.34 -21.87
C GLU A 20 -24.96 17.81 -21.98
N ASP A 21 -23.86 18.19 -21.32
CA ASP A 21 -23.33 19.56 -21.37
C ASP A 21 -22.68 19.85 -22.73
N VAL A 22 -22.01 18.84 -23.32
CA VAL A 22 -21.44 18.93 -24.67
C VAL A 22 -22.54 19.11 -25.71
N GLU A 23 -23.60 18.30 -25.65
CA GLU A 23 -24.72 18.39 -26.60
C GLU A 23 -25.50 19.69 -26.45
N ARG A 24 -25.72 20.16 -25.22
CA ARG A 24 -26.33 21.47 -24.96
C ARG A 24 -25.50 22.62 -25.55
N SER A 25 -24.20 22.62 -25.30
CA SER A 25 -23.31 23.69 -25.78
C SER A 25 -23.22 23.67 -27.31
N VAL A 26 -23.09 22.49 -27.91
CA VAL A 26 -23.09 22.33 -29.37
C VAL A 26 -24.40 22.81 -29.98
N GLY A 27 -25.55 22.43 -29.42
CA GLY A 27 -26.86 22.84 -29.94
C GLY A 27 -27.08 24.35 -29.89
N PHE A 28 -26.63 25.02 -28.82
CA PHE A 28 -26.71 26.49 -28.72
C PHE A 28 -25.94 27.20 -29.83
N TYR A 29 -24.71 26.77 -30.12
CA TYR A 29 -23.92 27.38 -31.19
C TYR A 29 -24.38 26.96 -32.58
N GLU A 30 -24.96 25.77 -32.73
CA GLU A 30 -25.57 25.35 -33.99
C GLU A 30 -26.78 26.22 -34.36
N GLU A 31 -27.65 26.50 -33.39
CA GLU A 31 -28.77 27.45 -33.54
C GLU A 31 -28.27 28.87 -33.85
N ALA A 32 -27.25 29.35 -33.13
CA ALA A 32 -26.66 30.67 -33.37
C ALA A 32 -25.97 30.82 -34.74
N ILE A 33 -25.39 29.74 -35.29
CA ILE A 33 -24.88 29.74 -36.68
C ILE A 33 -26.05 29.79 -37.65
N GLN A 34 -27.09 28.99 -37.40
CA GLN A 34 -28.24 28.89 -38.28
C GLN A 34 -29.00 30.22 -38.39
N ASP A 35 -29.26 30.90 -37.27
CA ASP A 35 -29.90 32.21 -37.25
C ASP A 35 -29.19 33.22 -38.18
N ARG A 36 -27.85 33.21 -38.19
CA ARG A 36 -27.04 34.12 -39.02
C ARG A 36 -27.06 33.75 -40.50
N MET A 37 -27.17 32.46 -40.81
CA MET A 37 -27.37 32.02 -42.19
C MET A 37 -28.76 32.43 -42.70
N GLU A 38 -29.78 32.38 -41.83
CA GLU A 38 -31.13 32.83 -42.14
C GLU A 38 -31.22 34.36 -42.34
N GLU A 39 -30.37 35.14 -41.67
CA GLU A 39 -30.19 36.58 -41.87
C GLU A 39 -29.42 36.95 -43.18
N GLY A 40 -28.99 35.95 -43.96
CA GLY A 40 -28.37 36.15 -45.27
C GLY A 40 -26.83 36.16 -45.28
N CYS A 41 -26.18 35.76 -44.18
CA CYS A 41 -24.73 35.53 -44.18
C CYS A 41 -24.38 34.22 -44.88
N THR A 42 -23.22 34.16 -45.54
CA THR A 42 -22.68 32.89 -46.04
C THR A 42 -22.22 32.01 -44.87
N GLU A 43 -22.22 30.67 -45.03
CA GLU A 43 -21.84 29.74 -43.94
C GLU A 43 -20.47 30.08 -43.32
N GLU A 44 -19.54 30.52 -44.16
CA GLU A 44 -18.17 30.86 -43.77
C GLU A 44 -18.11 32.16 -42.94
N GLU A 45 -18.95 33.14 -43.28
CA GLU A 45 -19.09 34.39 -42.53
C GLU A 45 -19.79 34.18 -41.19
N ALA A 46 -20.84 33.35 -41.17
CA ALA A 46 -21.58 33.01 -39.95
C ALA A 46 -20.67 32.33 -38.91
N VAL A 47 -19.84 31.39 -39.36
CA VAL A 47 -18.85 30.70 -38.51
C VAL A 47 -17.72 31.63 -38.08
N ALA A 48 -17.21 32.50 -38.98
CA ALA A 48 -16.16 33.46 -38.65
C ALA A 48 -16.62 34.49 -37.60
N ALA A 49 -17.90 34.89 -37.63
CA ALA A 49 -18.48 35.84 -36.69
C ALA A 49 -18.70 35.27 -35.27
N ILE A 50 -18.69 33.95 -35.08
CA ILE A 50 -18.76 33.32 -33.74
C ILE A 50 -17.38 33.22 -33.11
N GLY A 51 -16.34 33.04 -33.92
CA GLY A 51 -14.97 32.87 -33.46
C GLY A 51 -14.48 31.43 -33.58
N THR A 52 -13.29 31.15 -33.05
CA THR A 52 -12.67 29.83 -33.23
C THR A 52 -13.26 28.80 -32.26
N PRO A 53 -13.43 27.52 -32.67
CA PRO A 53 -13.97 26.47 -31.79
C PRO A 53 -13.17 26.31 -30.49
N ARG A 54 -11.88 26.66 -30.51
CA ARG A 54 -10.97 26.51 -29.39
C ARG A 54 -11.18 27.60 -28.35
N ASP A 55 -11.32 28.85 -28.78
CA ASP A 55 -11.57 29.97 -27.87
C ASP A 55 -12.92 29.81 -27.16
N ILE A 56 -13.94 29.36 -27.90
CA ILE A 56 -15.26 29.05 -27.35
C ILE A 56 -15.20 27.89 -26.35
N ALA A 57 -14.43 26.84 -26.66
CA ALA A 57 -14.24 25.73 -25.72
C ALA A 57 -13.55 26.18 -24.42
N ASP A 58 -12.52 27.04 -24.52
CA ASP A 58 -11.81 27.59 -23.36
C ASP A 58 -12.72 28.48 -22.52
N GLN A 59 -13.61 29.26 -23.13
CA GLN A 59 -14.63 30.06 -22.43
C GLN A 59 -15.63 29.17 -21.68
N ILE A 60 -16.19 28.15 -22.35
CA ILE A 60 -17.12 27.20 -21.73
C ILE A 60 -16.45 26.48 -20.55
N LEU A 61 -15.18 26.08 -20.71
CA LEU A 61 -14.42 25.43 -19.65
C LEU A 61 -14.14 26.35 -18.46
N ALA A 62 -13.92 27.65 -18.71
CA ALA A 62 -13.70 28.64 -17.65
C ALA A 62 -14.96 28.96 -16.84
N GLU A 63 -16.15 28.88 -17.45
CA GLU A 63 -17.43 29.12 -16.77
C GLU A 63 -17.91 27.93 -15.94
N ILE A 64 -17.37 26.72 -16.16
CA ILE A 64 -17.77 25.52 -15.42
C ILE A 64 -17.02 25.43 -14.09
N PRO A 65 -17.72 25.38 -12.95
CA PRO A 65 -17.07 25.24 -11.66
C PRO A 65 -16.28 23.92 -11.58
N LEU A 66 -15.00 24.00 -11.19
CA LEU A 66 -14.08 22.87 -11.04
C LEU A 66 -14.65 21.72 -10.20
N THR A 67 -15.59 22.00 -9.30
CA THR A 67 -16.31 21.00 -8.49
C THR A 67 -17.13 20.01 -9.33
N LYS A 68 -17.66 20.41 -10.49
CA LYS A 68 -18.34 19.51 -11.45
C LYS A 68 -17.35 18.64 -12.23
N LEU A 69 -16.18 19.18 -12.57
CA LEU A 69 -15.12 18.47 -13.32
C LEU A 69 -14.43 17.40 -12.45
N VAL A 70 -14.21 17.69 -11.16
CA VAL A 70 -13.54 16.76 -10.23
C VAL A 70 -14.47 15.61 -9.80
N ARG A 71 -15.79 15.83 -9.73
CA ARG A 71 -16.76 14.81 -9.30
C ARG A 71 -16.77 13.55 -10.17
N LYS A 72 -16.33 13.61 -11.44
CA LYS A 72 -16.38 12.45 -12.36
C LYS A 72 -15.07 11.69 -12.49
N LYS A 73 -13.91 12.23 -12.10
CA LYS A 73 -12.66 11.44 -12.04
C LYS A 73 -12.71 10.35 -10.94
N VAL A 74 -13.67 10.47 -10.02
CA VAL A 74 -13.91 9.52 -8.91
C VAL A 74 -15.18 8.69 -9.11
N ALA A 75 -15.89 8.85 -10.25
CA ALA A 75 -17.05 8.01 -10.54
C ALA A 75 -16.57 6.61 -10.97
N PRO A 76 -16.91 5.53 -10.24
CA PRO A 76 -16.52 4.18 -10.62
C PRO A 76 -17.15 3.82 -11.97
N THR A 77 -16.33 3.41 -12.92
CA THR A 77 -16.68 3.08 -14.31
C THR A 77 -17.49 1.78 -14.46
N ARG A 78 -17.93 1.17 -13.36
CA ARG A 78 -18.69 -0.09 -13.37
C ARG A 78 -19.89 0.02 -12.43
N ALA A 79 -21.08 0.07 -13.02
CA ALA A 79 -22.33 -0.12 -12.27
C ALA A 79 -22.38 -1.60 -11.84
N PHE A 80 -22.17 -1.87 -10.55
CA PHE A 80 -22.37 -3.19 -9.98
C PHE A 80 -23.82 -3.63 -10.21
N ARG A 81 -24.02 -4.89 -10.62
CA ARG A 81 -25.40 -5.39 -10.83
C ARG A 81 -26.11 -5.46 -9.47
N PRO A 82 -27.44 -5.23 -9.39
CA PRO A 82 -28.19 -5.27 -8.13
C PRO A 82 -28.00 -6.58 -7.36
N TRP A 83 -27.86 -7.69 -8.09
CA TRP A 83 -27.58 -9.01 -7.52
C TRP A 83 -26.20 -9.11 -6.87
N GLU A 84 -25.17 -8.47 -7.43
CA GLU A 84 -23.83 -8.41 -6.84
C GLU A 84 -23.86 -7.59 -5.55
N ILE A 85 -24.64 -6.51 -5.50
CA ILE A 85 -24.80 -5.69 -4.29
C ILE A 85 -25.52 -6.47 -3.19
N ILE A 86 -26.56 -7.23 -3.52
CA ILE A 86 -27.26 -8.10 -2.55
C ILE A 86 -26.33 -9.21 -2.06
N LEU A 87 -25.58 -9.85 -2.96
CA LEU A 87 -24.59 -10.86 -2.61
C LEU A 87 -23.43 -10.29 -1.79
N LEU A 88 -23.05 -9.04 -2.04
CA LEU A 88 -22.03 -8.33 -1.27
C LEU A 88 -22.56 -7.91 0.10
N ILE A 89 -23.85 -7.57 0.25
CA ILE A 89 -24.45 -7.25 1.55
C ILE A 89 -24.63 -8.50 2.41
N LEU A 90 -25.08 -9.62 1.82
CA LEU A 90 -25.16 -10.91 2.52
C LEU A 90 -23.79 -11.54 2.75
N GLY A 91 -22.86 -11.29 1.83
CA GLY A 91 -21.48 -11.75 1.91
C GLY A 91 -20.63 -10.88 2.82
N ALA A 92 -20.88 -9.58 2.97
CA ALA A 92 -20.14 -8.66 3.82
C ALA A 92 -19.98 -9.17 5.26
N PRO A 93 -21.02 -9.70 5.94
CA PRO A 93 -20.87 -10.28 7.27
C PRO A 93 -20.03 -11.57 7.29
N LEU A 94 -19.75 -12.20 6.15
CA LEU A 94 -18.84 -13.35 6.01
C LEU A 94 -17.43 -12.94 5.57
N TRP A 95 -17.30 -12.00 4.63
CA TRP A 95 -16.03 -11.50 4.12
C TRP A 95 -15.26 -10.70 5.17
N LEU A 96 -15.96 -9.92 5.99
CA LEU A 96 -15.34 -9.09 7.03
C LEU A 96 -14.66 -9.95 8.14
N PRO A 97 -15.31 -10.94 8.76
CA PRO A 97 -14.63 -11.81 9.72
C PRO A 97 -13.60 -12.72 9.04
N LEU A 98 -13.79 -13.12 7.79
CA LEU A 98 -12.80 -13.92 7.07
C LEU A 98 -11.51 -13.13 6.80
N LEU A 99 -11.65 -11.86 6.39
CA LEU A 99 -10.51 -10.96 6.23
C LEU A 99 -9.85 -10.67 7.58
N LEU A 100 -10.64 -10.44 8.62
CA LEU A 100 -10.12 -10.24 9.97
C LEU A 100 -9.35 -11.46 10.48
N ALA A 101 -9.86 -12.66 10.24
CA ALA A 101 -9.19 -13.93 10.57
C ALA A 101 -7.91 -14.12 9.76
N ALA A 102 -7.91 -13.77 8.47
CA ALA A 102 -6.69 -13.81 7.67
C ALA A 102 -5.63 -12.85 8.24
N VAL A 103 -6.00 -11.61 8.54
CA VAL A 103 -5.10 -10.61 9.14
C VAL A 103 -4.59 -11.07 10.50
N SER A 104 -5.44 -11.66 11.34
CA SER A 104 -5.02 -12.15 12.65
C SER A 104 -4.03 -13.31 12.55
N VAL A 105 -4.21 -14.22 11.58
CA VAL A 105 -3.25 -15.30 11.30
C VAL A 105 -1.91 -14.75 10.85
N PHE A 106 -1.89 -13.79 9.91
CA PHE A 106 -0.64 -13.15 9.48
C PHE A 106 0.07 -12.44 10.64
N LEU A 107 -0.69 -11.73 11.48
CA LEU A 107 -0.16 -11.06 12.66
C LEU A 107 0.39 -12.07 13.67
N ALA A 108 -0.31 -13.18 13.90
CA ALA A 108 0.14 -14.24 14.80
C ALA A 108 1.46 -14.87 14.33
N ILE A 109 1.59 -15.17 13.02
CA ILE A 109 2.84 -15.68 12.44
C ILE A 109 3.97 -14.66 12.61
N TYR A 110 3.70 -13.38 12.39
CA TYR A 110 4.68 -12.31 12.58
C TYR A 110 5.15 -12.22 14.04
N ILE A 111 4.21 -12.18 14.99
CA ILE A 111 4.51 -12.14 16.42
C ILE A 111 5.28 -13.40 16.84
N ALA A 112 4.89 -14.58 16.37
CA ALA A 112 5.59 -15.83 16.66
C ALA A 112 7.02 -15.83 16.14
N LEU A 113 7.27 -15.27 14.95
CA LEU A 113 8.62 -15.14 14.40
C LEU A 113 9.49 -14.22 15.26
N TRP A 114 8.95 -13.09 15.72
CA TRP A 114 9.64 -12.19 16.63
C TRP A 114 9.82 -12.76 18.04
N SER A 115 8.87 -13.54 18.55
CA SER A 115 8.95 -14.14 19.89
C SER A 115 10.05 -15.19 19.96
N VAL A 116 10.27 -15.96 18.88
CA VAL A 116 11.40 -16.89 18.77
C VAL A 116 12.73 -16.13 18.79
N ILE A 117 12.84 -15.02 18.07
CA ILE A 117 14.06 -14.20 18.09
C ILE A 117 14.29 -13.64 19.51
N LEU A 118 13.24 -13.10 20.13
CA LEU A 118 13.31 -12.53 21.48
C LEU A 118 13.69 -13.59 22.52
N SER A 119 13.15 -14.80 22.44
CA SER A 119 13.45 -15.87 23.40
C SER A 119 14.89 -16.33 23.31
N LEU A 120 15.46 -16.42 22.09
CA LEU A 120 16.89 -16.71 21.90
C LEU A 120 17.76 -15.65 22.58
N TYR A 121 17.48 -14.36 22.36
CA TYR A 121 18.23 -13.29 23.04
C TYR A 121 17.99 -13.23 24.54
N ALA A 122 16.80 -13.60 25.03
CA ALA A 122 16.52 -13.67 26.47
C ALA A 122 17.34 -14.77 27.16
N VAL A 123 17.49 -15.94 26.51
CA VAL A 123 18.37 -17.01 26.98
C VAL A 123 19.82 -16.53 27.02
N ASP A 124 20.28 -15.87 25.96
CA ASP A 124 21.64 -15.32 25.88
C ASP A 124 21.93 -14.33 27.02
N LEU A 125 21.02 -13.37 27.23
CA LEU A 125 21.12 -12.39 28.32
C LEU A 125 21.14 -13.07 29.70
N SER A 126 20.35 -14.12 29.89
CA SER A 126 20.30 -14.87 31.15
C SER A 126 21.63 -15.58 31.44
N VAL A 127 22.25 -16.18 30.41
CA VAL A 127 23.57 -16.82 30.53
C VAL A 127 24.66 -15.78 30.76
N ALA A 128 24.62 -14.64 30.07
CA ALA A 128 25.54 -13.53 30.27
C ALA A 128 25.44 -12.96 31.70
N ALA A 129 24.22 -12.77 32.21
CA ALA A 129 23.97 -12.33 33.58
C ALA A 129 24.50 -13.35 34.60
N CYS A 130 24.33 -14.65 34.33
CA CYS A 130 24.93 -15.71 35.15
C CYS A 130 26.46 -15.63 35.19
N GLY A 131 27.10 -15.36 34.04
CA GLY A 131 28.55 -15.16 33.97
C GLY A 131 29.04 -13.99 34.84
N ILE A 132 28.36 -12.84 34.75
CA ILE A 132 28.67 -11.65 35.57
C ILE A 132 28.43 -11.94 37.06
N ALA A 133 27.30 -12.57 37.39
CA ALA A 133 26.96 -12.95 38.76
C ALA A 133 27.98 -13.94 39.35
N GLY A 134 28.52 -14.86 38.54
CA GLY A 134 29.59 -15.76 38.95
C GLY A 134 30.87 -15.02 39.33
N ILE A 135 31.29 -14.04 38.51
CA ILE A 135 32.49 -13.21 38.78
C ILE A 135 32.29 -12.37 40.04
N VAL A 136 31.15 -11.69 40.19
CA VAL A 136 30.83 -10.91 41.40
C VAL A 136 30.74 -11.83 42.63
N GLY A 137 30.15 -13.01 42.45
CA GLY A 137 30.02 -14.05 43.45
C GLY A 137 31.38 -14.53 43.98
N THR A 138 32.41 -14.59 43.14
CA THR A 138 33.79 -14.89 43.58
C THR A 138 34.28 -13.91 44.63
N PHE A 139 34.15 -12.60 44.38
CA PHE A 139 34.62 -11.57 45.31
C PHE A 139 33.80 -11.58 46.60
N LEU A 140 32.48 -11.72 46.48
CA LEU A 140 31.58 -11.70 47.63
C LEU A 140 31.77 -12.94 48.53
N TYR A 141 31.85 -14.13 47.93
CA TYR A 141 32.08 -15.38 48.64
C TYR A 141 33.46 -15.41 49.31
N GLY A 142 34.50 -14.92 48.61
CA GLY A 142 35.85 -14.82 49.15
C GLY A 142 35.95 -13.93 50.39
N TYR A 143 35.21 -12.82 50.41
CA TYR A 143 35.14 -11.92 51.56
C TYR A 143 34.34 -12.50 52.73
N LEU A 144 33.17 -13.10 52.46
CA LEU A 144 32.26 -13.62 53.49
C LEU A 144 32.75 -14.93 54.14
N SER A 145 33.43 -15.76 53.37
CA SER A 145 33.84 -17.11 53.79
C SER A 145 35.24 -17.14 54.42
N GLY A 146 35.77 -16.01 54.88
CA GLY A 146 37.04 -15.96 55.60
C GLY A 146 38.27 -16.46 54.82
N GLY A 147 38.26 -16.34 53.48
CA GLY A 147 39.38 -16.73 52.64
C GLY A 147 39.38 -18.18 52.16
N HIS A 148 38.23 -18.88 52.14
CA HIS A 148 38.12 -20.18 51.46
C HIS A 148 38.34 -20.04 49.93
N ILE A 149 39.59 -20.23 49.51
CA ILE A 149 40.05 -20.05 48.12
C ILE A 149 39.38 -21.05 47.17
N ALA A 150 39.17 -22.29 47.62
CA ALA A 150 38.61 -23.36 46.78
C ALA A 150 37.20 -23.03 46.26
N GLY A 151 36.29 -22.57 47.13
CA GLY A 151 34.94 -22.17 46.72
C GLY A 151 34.95 -20.94 45.81
N SER A 152 35.78 -19.95 46.12
CA SER A 152 35.93 -18.74 45.31
C SER A 152 36.42 -19.04 43.89
N LEU A 153 37.37 -19.98 43.76
CA LEU A 153 37.89 -20.42 42.47
C LEU A 153 36.85 -21.18 41.65
N LEU A 154 35.99 -21.97 42.29
CA LEU A 154 34.86 -22.63 41.61
C LEU A 154 33.85 -21.61 41.06
N PHE A 155 33.49 -20.59 41.82
CA PHE A 155 32.61 -19.51 41.32
C PHE A 155 33.26 -18.74 40.16
N LEU A 156 34.57 -18.53 40.21
CA LEU A 156 35.30 -17.86 39.14
C LEU A 156 35.31 -18.71 37.86
N GLY A 157 35.58 -20.01 37.99
CA GLY A 157 35.50 -20.97 36.89
C GLY A 157 34.10 -21.06 36.29
N ALA A 158 33.06 -21.10 37.11
CA ALA A 158 31.67 -21.10 36.66
C ALA A 158 31.31 -19.80 35.92
N GLY A 159 31.72 -18.64 36.45
CA GLY A 159 31.50 -17.35 35.79
C GLY A 159 32.19 -17.24 34.43
N LEU A 160 33.46 -17.67 34.34
CA LEU A 160 34.22 -17.73 33.09
C LEU A 160 33.58 -18.70 32.09
N LEU A 161 33.19 -19.90 32.53
CA LEU A 161 32.52 -20.88 31.68
C LEU A 161 31.21 -20.31 31.10
N CYS A 162 30.35 -19.74 31.96
CA CYS A 162 29.10 -19.13 31.52
C CYS A 162 29.34 -17.94 30.57
N SER A 163 30.36 -17.11 30.82
CA SER A 163 30.70 -16.00 29.92
C SER A 163 31.19 -16.50 28.55
N GLY A 164 31.97 -17.57 28.51
CA GLY A 164 32.43 -18.19 27.26
C GLY A 164 31.27 -18.81 26.46
N ILE A 165 30.35 -19.49 27.16
CA ILE A 165 29.14 -20.04 26.55
C ILE A 165 28.23 -18.93 26.01
N ALA A 166 28.05 -17.81 26.73
CA ALA A 166 27.30 -16.65 26.26
C ALA A 166 27.87 -16.08 24.95
N LEU A 167 29.19 -15.87 24.86
CA LEU A 167 29.82 -15.37 23.63
C LEU A 167 29.61 -16.32 22.44
N PHE A 168 29.66 -17.63 22.68
CA PHE A 168 29.39 -18.63 21.64
C PHE A 168 27.92 -18.64 21.20
N LEU A 169 26.98 -18.51 22.16
CA LEU A 169 25.54 -18.42 21.93
C LEU A 169 25.19 -17.19 21.08
N VAL A 170 25.75 -16.01 21.36
CA VAL A 170 25.56 -14.81 20.52
C VAL A 170 25.90 -15.09 19.06
N PHE A 171 27.04 -15.72 18.79
CA PHE A 171 27.46 -16.04 17.42
C PHE A 171 26.52 -17.07 16.76
N GLY A 172 26.14 -18.12 17.50
CA GLY A 172 25.21 -19.14 17.04
C GLY A 172 23.81 -18.58 16.76
N PHE A 173 23.28 -17.76 17.66
CA PHE A 173 21.96 -17.14 17.54
C PHE A 173 21.91 -16.09 16.43
N ASN A 174 22.97 -15.32 16.20
CA ASN A 174 23.04 -14.41 15.06
C ASN A 174 23.00 -15.17 13.73
N GLN A 175 23.67 -16.33 13.64
CA GLN A 175 23.56 -17.21 12.46
C GLN A 175 22.17 -17.84 12.33
N ALA A 176 21.58 -18.32 13.42
CA ALA A 176 20.22 -18.88 13.42
C ALA A 176 19.18 -17.82 13.01
N ALA A 177 19.29 -16.60 13.51
CA ALA A 177 18.43 -15.48 13.13
C ALA A 177 18.55 -15.15 11.64
N ARG A 178 19.78 -15.14 11.09
CA ARG A 178 19.99 -15.00 9.63
C ARG A 178 19.37 -16.15 8.86
N GLY A 179 19.50 -17.39 9.34
CA GLY A 179 18.88 -18.57 8.73
C GLY A 179 17.36 -18.47 8.68
N ILE A 180 16.72 -18.07 9.79
CA ILE A 180 15.28 -17.86 9.88
C ILE A 180 14.82 -16.75 8.91
N LEU A 181 15.57 -15.65 8.82
CA LEU A 181 15.28 -14.57 7.88
C LEU A 181 15.43 -14.99 6.42
N LEU A 182 16.43 -15.81 6.09
CA LEU A 182 16.61 -16.36 4.74
C LEU A 182 15.49 -17.33 4.38
N LEU A 183 15.11 -18.21 5.29
CA LEU A 183 14.01 -19.16 5.11
C LEU A 183 12.68 -18.42 4.91
N SER A 184 12.44 -17.35 5.69
CA SER A 184 11.30 -16.44 5.52
C SER A 184 11.26 -15.82 4.12
N LYS A 185 12.39 -15.30 3.64
CA LYS A 185 12.51 -14.75 2.28
C LYS A 185 12.23 -15.81 1.21
N GLN A 186 12.79 -17.00 1.35
CA GLN A 186 12.55 -18.10 0.42
C GLN A 186 11.08 -18.53 0.40
N PHE A 187 10.43 -18.58 1.56
CA PHE A 187 9.01 -18.92 1.65
C PHE A 187 8.14 -17.89 0.92
N MET A 188 8.43 -16.59 1.11
CA MET A 188 7.76 -15.51 0.36
C MET A 188 8.00 -15.60 -1.15
N LEU A 189 9.24 -15.90 -1.57
CA LEU A 189 9.58 -16.05 -2.98
C LEU A 189 8.89 -17.27 -3.60
N CYS A 190 8.79 -18.38 -2.86
CA CYS A 190 8.10 -19.59 -3.30
C CYS A 190 6.60 -19.34 -3.49
N ILE A 191 5.96 -18.63 -2.54
CA ILE A 191 4.56 -18.21 -2.68
C ILE A 191 4.38 -17.31 -3.92
N LYS A 192 5.25 -16.31 -4.10
CA LYS A 192 5.20 -15.45 -5.29
C LYS A 192 5.37 -16.24 -6.58
N ALA A 193 6.28 -17.21 -6.61
CA ALA A 193 6.51 -18.07 -7.78
C ALA A 193 5.29 -18.96 -8.09
N LEU A 194 4.62 -19.50 -7.07
CA LEU A 194 3.39 -20.28 -7.24
C LEU A 194 2.25 -19.44 -7.82
N PHE A 195 2.10 -18.19 -7.38
CA PHE A 195 1.10 -17.27 -7.92
C PHE A 195 1.39 -16.89 -9.37
N LYS A 196 2.65 -16.57 -9.70
CA LYS A 196 3.03 -16.21 -11.06
C LYS A 196 2.83 -17.38 -12.04
N LYS A 197 3.12 -18.61 -11.61
CA LYS A 197 2.94 -19.83 -12.42
C LYS A 197 1.45 -20.16 -12.67
N LYS A 198 0.56 -19.71 -11.79
CA LYS A 198 -0.90 -19.86 -11.96
C LYS A 198 -1.46 -18.86 -12.98
N GLU A 199 -0.84 -17.69 -13.11
CA GLU A 199 -1.23 -16.65 -14.07
C GLU A 199 -0.72 -16.94 -15.49
N GLU A 200 0.41 -17.65 -15.62
CA GLU A 200 0.92 -18.14 -16.92
C GLU A 200 0.18 -19.39 -17.44
N ALA A 201 -0.63 -20.05 -16.60
CA ALA A 201 -1.37 -21.27 -16.93
C ALA A 201 -2.89 -21.07 -17.11
N ALA A 202 -3.39 -19.84 -16.97
CA ALA A 202 -4.80 -19.44 -17.14
C ALA A 202 -4.95 -18.57 -18.39
#